data_AF-A0A562TVA9-F1
#
_entry.id   AF-A0A562TVA9-F1
#
_cell.length_a   1.000
_cell.length_b   1.000
_cell.length_c   1.000
_cell.angle_alpha   90.00
_cell.angle_beta   90.00
_cell.angle_gamma   90.00
#
_symmetry.space_group_name_H-M   'P 1'
#
loop_
_entity.id
_entity.type
_entity.pdbx_description
1 polymer ?
#
loop_
_entity_poly.entity_id
_entity_poly.type
_entity_poly.pdbx_seq_one_letter_code
_entity_poly.pdbx_strand_id
1 'polypeptide(L)'
;MNNNFGGDWTSQKIEIVISYTQAYLTVMKNQPFKLIYFDGFAGSGEIEKKEAIIQGAALRILAIDEPKPFNLYYFVELEKKYADNLETLIKSRYPQRKFIVKSEDCNVKIKDMADYLRKPANKFTRVLAFIDPKGMQVKWESLEILKDLGIDMWILVPLGMGVTRLLKKDGNIDDTWVARLQIFLGISESEIRSYFYASDTLNLFGELEGGKRLNNTILKAAKLYRERLNTIFKYVSQPFVMRNSKNSPMYHFYLATNNTTAIKIANDVIKPKFK
;
A
#
# COMPACT_ATOMS: atom_id res chain seq x y z
N MET A 1 3.72 28.01 17.65
CA MET A 1 3.95 26.58 17.37
C MET A 1 2.61 25.92 17.11
N ASN A 2 2.17 25.85 15.84
CA ASN A 2 0.88 25.26 15.51
C ASN A 2 1.07 23.77 15.21
N ASN A 3 0.71 22.96 16.20
CA ASN A 3 0.57 21.52 16.10
C ASN A 3 -0.62 21.17 15.19
N ASN A 4 -0.43 21.26 13.86
CA ASN A 4 -1.37 20.70 12.87
C ASN A 4 -1.22 19.17 12.82
N PHE A 5 -1.51 18.49 13.94
CA PHE A 5 -1.63 17.05 13.93
C PHE A 5 -2.93 16.66 13.21
N GLY A 6 -2.77 15.97 12.07
CA GLY A 6 -3.86 15.33 11.33
C GLY A 6 -4.38 16.14 10.13
N GLY A 7 -4.10 15.66 8.91
CA GLY A 7 -4.74 16.17 7.69
C GLY A 7 -3.83 16.26 6.46
N ASP A 8 -2.51 16.32 6.66
CA ASP A 8 -1.53 16.45 5.56
C ASP A 8 -0.83 15.14 5.15
N TRP A 9 -1.29 14.01 5.71
CA TRP A 9 -0.71 12.70 5.42
C TRP A 9 -0.77 12.32 3.94
N THR A 10 -1.75 12.84 3.19
CA THR A 10 -1.83 12.64 1.72
C THR A 10 -0.61 13.21 1.03
N SER A 11 -0.20 14.43 1.37
CA SER A 11 0.96 15.10 0.77
C SER A 11 2.25 14.42 1.23
N GLN A 12 2.39 14.14 2.53
CA GLN A 12 3.58 13.48 3.09
C GLN A 12 3.83 12.09 2.47
N LYS A 13 2.77 11.29 2.29
CA LYS A 13 2.85 10.01 1.59
C LYS A 13 3.38 10.18 0.16
N ILE A 14 2.83 11.14 -0.58
CA ILE A 14 3.28 11.41 -1.95
C ILE A 14 4.74 11.84 -1.94
N GLU A 15 5.16 12.72 -1.03
CA GLU A 15 6.57 13.12 -0.91
C GLU A 15 7.51 11.94 -0.63
N ILE A 16 7.10 11.00 0.22
CA ILE A 16 7.86 9.77 0.48
C ILE A 16 8.03 8.97 -0.81
N VAL A 17 6.95 8.76 -1.57
CA VAL A 17 6.98 8.02 -2.84
C VAL A 17 7.85 8.73 -3.87
N ILE A 18 7.74 10.05 -4.01
CA ILE A 18 8.55 10.84 -4.95
C ILE A 18 10.03 10.77 -4.58
N SER A 19 10.36 10.99 -3.30
CA SER A 19 11.74 10.92 -2.80
C SER A 19 12.35 9.54 -3.03
N TYR A 20 11.57 8.48 -2.77
CA TYR A 20 11.98 7.12 -3.06
C TYR A 20 12.18 6.89 -4.55
N THR A 21 11.24 7.34 -5.38
CA THR A 21 11.27 7.16 -6.84
C THR A 21 12.51 7.81 -7.46
N GLN A 22 12.86 9.03 -7.03
CA GLN A 22 14.08 9.70 -7.50
C GLN A 22 15.33 8.87 -7.15
N ALA A 23 15.47 8.44 -5.90
CA ALA A 23 16.61 7.61 -5.48
C ALA A 23 16.64 6.25 -6.21
N TYR A 24 15.49 5.61 -6.41
CA TYR A 24 15.34 4.38 -7.17
C TYR A 24 15.82 4.56 -8.61
N LEU A 25 15.40 5.63 -9.29
CA LEU A 25 15.82 5.93 -10.66
C LEU A 25 17.31 6.25 -10.75
N THR A 26 17.90 6.89 -9.73
CA THR A 26 19.36 7.09 -9.63
C THR A 26 20.11 5.77 -9.59
N VAL A 27 19.68 4.83 -8.74
CA VAL A 27 20.29 3.50 -8.66
C VAL A 27 20.12 2.74 -9.98
N MET A 28 18.96 2.86 -10.62
CA MET A 28 18.63 2.17 -11.86
C MET A 28 19.21 2.82 -13.13
N LYS A 29 19.81 4.02 -13.04
CA LYS A 29 20.28 4.79 -14.21
C LYS A 29 21.16 3.97 -15.14
N ASN A 30 22.14 3.28 -14.55
CA ASN A 30 23.17 2.52 -15.26
C ASN A 30 22.90 1.00 -15.26
N GLN A 31 21.69 0.59 -14.90
CA GLN A 31 21.30 -0.82 -14.87
C GLN A 31 20.58 -1.22 -16.16
N PRO A 32 20.73 -2.46 -16.65
CA PRO A 32 20.14 -2.91 -17.92
C PRO A 32 18.64 -3.22 -17.82
N PHE A 33 17.97 -2.76 -16.76
CA PHE A 33 16.57 -3.10 -16.50
C PHE A 33 15.61 -2.21 -17.29
N LYS A 34 14.57 -2.83 -17.82
CA LYS A 34 13.33 -2.14 -18.20
C LYS A 34 12.56 -1.79 -16.92
N LEU A 35 12.25 -0.52 -16.73
CA LEU A 35 11.56 -0.02 -15.54
C LEU A 35 10.09 0.24 -15.84
N ILE A 36 9.21 -0.27 -14.99
CA ILE A 36 7.78 0.01 -15.02
C ILE A 36 7.40 0.72 -13.72
N TYR A 37 6.68 1.83 -13.82
CA TYR A 37 5.92 2.36 -12.70
C TYR A 37 4.51 1.78 -12.75
N PHE A 38 4.06 1.15 -11.67
CA PHE A 38 2.71 0.60 -11.57
C PHE A 38 1.96 1.32 -10.45
N ASP A 39 0.86 1.98 -10.78
CA ASP A 39 -0.04 2.60 -9.81
C ASP A 39 -1.35 1.81 -9.76
N GLY A 40 -1.60 1.15 -8.63
CA GLY A 40 -2.77 0.30 -8.47
C GLY A 40 -4.07 1.07 -8.21
N PHE A 41 -3.98 2.36 -7.85
CA PHE A 41 -5.11 3.21 -7.44
C PHE A 41 -4.84 4.66 -7.86
N ALA A 42 -4.70 4.88 -9.17
CA ALA A 42 -4.16 6.12 -9.73
C ALA A 42 -5.07 7.35 -9.56
N GLY A 43 -6.39 7.14 -9.38
CA GLY A 43 -7.36 8.23 -9.32
C GLY A 43 -7.46 9.00 -10.64
N SER A 44 -7.95 10.23 -10.56
CA SER A 44 -8.06 11.16 -11.69
C SER A 44 -6.78 11.94 -12.00
N GLY A 45 -5.69 11.71 -11.26
CA GLY A 45 -4.43 12.45 -11.37
C GLY A 45 -4.36 13.76 -10.57
N GLU A 46 -5.51 14.33 -10.21
CA GLU A 46 -5.63 15.53 -9.39
C GLU A 46 -6.46 15.25 -8.14
N ILE A 47 -6.04 15.79 -6.99
CA ILE A 47 -6.69 15.64 -5.69
C ILE A 47 -7.27 16.99 -5.31
N GLU A 48 -8.59 17.10 -5.32
CA GLU A 48 -9.29 18.26 -4.79
C GLU A 48 -9.23 18.25 -3.25
N LYS A 49 -8.45 19.17 -2.68
CA LYS A 49 -8.65 19.60 -1.28
C LYS A 49 -9.44 20.90 -1.30
N LYS A 50 -10.24 21.13 -0.25
CA LYS A 50 -11.24 22.21 -0.10
C LYS A 50 -10.84 23.61 -0.65
N GLU A 51 -9.55 23.92 -0.75
CA GLU A 51 -9.02 25.21 -1.22
C GLU A 51 -7.86 25.08 -2.24
N ALA A 52 -7.47 23.86 -2.65
CA ALA A 52 -6.34 23.65 -3.57
C ALA A 52 -6.43 22.32 -4.33
N ILE A 53 -6.03 22.35 -5.61
CA ILE A 53 -5.80 21.15 -6.42
C ILE A 53 -4.35 20.71 -6.17
N ILE A 54 -4.17 19.52 -5.60
CA ILE A 54 -2.86 18.90 -5.41
C ILE A 54 -2.65 17.87 -6.52
N GLN A 55 -1.51 17.91 -7.20
CA GLN A 55 -1.16 16.87 -8.16
C GLN A 55 -0.94 15.54 -7.43
N GLY A 56 -1.63 14.50 -7.89
CA GLY A 56 -1.48 13.15 -7.38
C GLY A 56 -0.12 12.53 -7.70
N ALA A 57 0.17 11.38 -7.10
CA ALA A 57 1.42 10.65 -7.31
C ALA A 57 1.68 10.36 -8.81
N ALA A 58 0.64 9.98 -9.55
CA ALA A 58 0.71 9.67 -10.97
C ALA A 58 1.38 10.78 -11.81
N LEU A 59 0.86 12.01 -11.72
CA LEU A 59 1.39 13.14 -12.50
C LEU A 59 2.79 13.55 -12.02
N ARG A 60 3.02 13.53 -10.70
CA ARG A 60 4.33 13.90 -10.14
C ARG A 60 5.43 12.91 -10.54
N ILE A 61 5.11 11.62 -10.66
CA ILE A 61 6.06 10.60 -11.10
C ILE A 61 6.30 10.69 -12.62
N LEU A 62 5.28 11.01 -13.40
CA LEU A 62 5.42 11.30 -14.84
C LEU A 62 6.33 12.51 -15.10
N ALA A 63 6.34 13.49 -14.19
CA ALA A 63 7.18 14.68 -14.29
C ALA A 63 8.68 14.43 -14.01
N ILE A 64 9.07 13.25 -13.53
CA ILE A 64 10.49 12.95 -13.25
C ILE A 64 11.20 12.62 -14.57
N ASP A 65 12.00 13.57 -15.07
CA ASP A 65 12.88 13.39 -16.23
C ASP A 65 14.28 12.88 -15.85
N GLU A 66 14.88 13.48 -14.82
CA GLU A 66 16.20 13.11 -14.32
C GLU A 66 16.09 12.23 -13.08
N PRO A 67 16.96 11.21 -12.92
CA PRO A 67 18.11 10.86 -13.77
C PRO A 67 17.75 10.03 -15.01
N LYS A 68 16.54 9.49 -15.06
CA LYS A 68 15.88 8.89 -16.24
C LYS A 68 14.39 8.67 -15.91
N PRO A 69 13.50 8.64 -16.91
CA PRO A 69 12.11 8.23 -16.72
C PRO A 69 11.96 6.70 -16.66
N PHE A 70 10.75 6.24 -16.33
CA PHE A 70 10.36 4.85 -16.52
C PHE A 70 10.16 4.53 -18.00
N ASN A 71 10.35 3.26 -18.38
CA ASN A 71 10.08 2.80 -19.74
C ASN A 71 8.58 2.62 -20.02
N LEU A 72 7.78 2.42 -18.96
CA LEU A 72 6.33 2.31 -19.03
C LEU A 72 5.72 2.80 -17.71
N TYR A 73 4.67 3.61 -17.80
CA TYR A 73 3.81 3.97 -16.67
C TYR A 73 2.48 3.24 -16.82
N TYR A 74 2.09 2.45 -15.83
CA TYR A 74 0.88 1.63 -15.86
C TYR A 74 -0.05 2.06 -14.72
N PHE A 75 -1.16 2.68 -15.06
CA PHE A 75 -2.12 3.24 -14.12
C PHE A 75 -3.39 2.40 -14.11
N VAL A 76 -3.85 2.04 -12.92
CA VAL A 76 -5.10 1.31 -12.69
C VAL A 76 -6.01 2.18 -11.84
N GLU A 77 -7.26 2.30 -12.28
CA GLU A 77 -8.31 3.00 -11.56
C GLU A 77 -9.61 2.22 -11.76
N LEU A 78 -10.43 2.04 -10.74
CA LEU A 78 -11.66 1.26 -10.89
C LEU A 78 -12.72 2.07 -11.65
N GLU A 79 -12.88 3.34 -11.27
CA GLU A 79 -13.91 4.21 -11.82
C GLU A 79 -13.53 4.69 -13.22
N LYS A 80 -14.25 4.22 -14.25
CA LYS A 80 -13.97 4.54 -15.66
C LYS A 80 -13.83 6.05 -15.91
N LYS A 81 -14.70 6.86 -15.30
CA LYS A 81 -14.64 8.33 -15.42
C LYS A 81 -13.30 8.91 -14.95
N TYR A 82 -12.76 8.42 -13.83
CA TYR A 82 -11.47 8.89 -13.31
C TYR A 82 -10.31 8.38 -14.17
N ALA A 83 -10.38 7.15 -14.67
CA ALA A 83 -9.41 6.59 -15.61
C ALA A 83 -9.35 7.41 -16.91
N ASP A 84 -10.50 7.71 -17.53
CA ASP A 84 -10.59 8.50 -18.76
C ASP A 84 -10.04 9.93 -18.57
N ASN A 85 -10.35 10.55 -17.43
CA ASN A 85 -9.82 11.87 -17.06
C ASN A 85 -8.30 11.84 -16.92
N LEU A 86 -7.76 10.86 -16.19
CA LEU A 86 -6.31 10.68 -16.03
C LEU A 86 -5.63 10.48 -17.39
N GLU A 87 -6.19 9.61 -18.24
CA GLU A 87 -5.64 9.36 -19.58
C GLU A 87 -5.59 10.64 -20.42
N THR A 88 -6.68 11.41 -20.44
CA THR A 88 -6.75 12.70 -21.16
C THR A 88 -5.68 13.67 -20.65
N LEU A 89 -5.52 13.76 -19.33
CA LEU A 89 -4.57 14.65 -18.69
C LEU A 89 -3.11 14.28 -19.03
N ILE A 90 -2.79 12.98 -19.02
CA ILE A 90 -1.45 12.49 -19.37
C ILE A 90 -1.16 12.73 -20.85
N LYS A 91 -2.12 12.46 -21.77
CA LYS A 91 -1.96 12.75 -23.20
C LYS A 91 -1.66 14.22 -23.48
N SER A 92 -2.30 15.11 -22.72
CA SER A 92 -2.11 16.56 -22.87
C SER A 92 -0.78 17.03 -22.29
N ARG A 93 -0.42 16.62 -21.07
CA ARG A 93 0.74 17.16 -20.34
C ARG A 93 2.05 16.41 -20.57
N TYR A 94 1.98 15.13 -20.91
CA TYR A 94 3.14 14.24 -21.04
C TYR A 94 3.07 13.34 -22.29
N PRO A 95 2.82 13.88 -23.50
CA PRO A 95 2.65 13.09 -24.73
C PRO A 95 3.86 12.22 -25.10
N GLN A 96 5.05 12.59 -24.63
CA GLN A 96 6.30 11.85 -24.82
C GLN A 96 6.44 10.60 -23.93
N ARG A 97 5.60 10.46 -22.90
CA ARG A 97 5.68 9.33 -21.96
C ARG A 97 4.95 8.13 -22.53
N LYS A 98 5.55 6.94 -22.40
CA LYS A 98 4.86 5.68 -22.71
C LYS A 98 4.03 5.26 -21.50
N PHE A 99 2.72 5.32 -21.62
CA PHE A 99 1.82 4.96 -20.52
C PHE A 99 0.64 4.09 -20.98
N ILE A 100 0.01 3.43 -20.02
CA ILE A 100 -1.25 2.68 -20.15
C ILE A 100 -2.13 3.07 -18.96
N VAL A 101 -3.39 3.44 -19.22
CA VAL A 101 -4.41 3.58 -18.18
C VAL A 101 -5.45 2.47 -18.37
N LYS A 102 -5.87 1.82 -17.28
CA LYS A 102 -6.91 0.79 -17.31
C LYS A 102 -7.97 1.04 -16.24
N SER A 103 -9.22 1.03 -16.70
CA SER A 103 -10.39 0.95 -15.82
C SER A 103 -10.60 -0.51 -15.42
N GLU A 104 -10.13 -0.92 -14.24
CA GLU A 104 -10.22 -2.31 -13.75
C GLU A 104 -9.91 -2.42 -12.25
N ASP A 105 -10.32 -3.53 -11.62
CA ASP A 105 -9.90 -3.90 -10.27
C ASP A 105 -8.38 -4.08 -10.15
N CYS A 106 -7.79 -3.43 -9.14
CA CYS A 106 -6.36 -3.50 -8.83
C CYS A 106 -5.85 -4.93 -8.66
N ASN A 107 -6.60 -5.80 -7.98
CA ASN A 107 -6.25 -7.21 -7.75
C ASN A 107 -6.05 -7.97 -9.07
N VAL A 108 -6.93 -7.71 -10.06
CA VAL A 108 -6.80 -8.31 -11.40
C VAL A 108 -5.52 -7.83 -12.07
N LYS A 109 -5.21 -6.53 -12.00
CA LYS A 109 -4.02 -5.97 -12.65
C LYS A 109 -2.71 -6.29 -11.93
N ILE A 110 -2.74 -6.50 -10.61
CA ILE A 110 -1.61 -7.06 -9.86
C ILE A 110 -1.29 -8.47 -10.39
N LYS A 111 -2.31 -9.29 -10.65
CA LYS A 111 -2.13 -10.61 -11.25
C LYS A 111 -1.57 -10.55 -12.67
N ASP A 112 -2.12 -9.69 -13.53
CA ASP A 112 -1.61 -9.50 -14.88
C ASP A 112 -0.14 -9.04 -14.89
N MET A 113 0.23 -8.13 -13.98
CA MET A 113 1.61 -7.69 -13.79
C MET A 113 2.50 -8.85 -13.34
N ALA A 114 2.07 -9.66 -12.37
CA ALA A 114 2.83 -10.81 -11.91
C ALA A 114 3.08 -11.82 -13.05
N ASP A 115 2.03 -12.14 -13.81
CA ASP A 115 2.09 -13.06 -14.94
C ASP A 115 2.97 -12.51 -16.07
N TYR A 116 2.98 -11.18 -16.29
CA TYR A 116 3.92 -10.53 -17.20
C TYR A 116 5.37 -10.71 -16.73
N LEU A 117 5.68 -10.47 -15.46
CA LEU A 117 7.05 -10.53 -14.93
C LEU A 117 7.64 -11.95 -14.89
N ARG A 118 6.79 -12.98 -14.72
CA ARG A 118 7.24 -14.38 -14.73
C ARG A 118 7.70 -14.88 -16.10
N LYS A 119 7.30 -14.24 -17.19
CA LYS A 119 7.69 -14.66 -18.54
C LYS A 119 9.22 -14.53 -18.70
N PRO A 120 9.94 -15.54 -19.22
CA PRO A 120 11.40 -15.48 -19.39
C PRO A 120 11.89 -14.26 -20.16
N ALA A 121 11.14 -13.82 -21.17
CA ALA A 121 11.42 -12.62 -21.95
C ALA A 121 11.45 -11.32 -21.12
N ASN A 122 10.80 -11.30 -19.95
CA ASN A 122 10.69 -10.15 -19.08
C ASN A 122 11.60 -10.21 -17.84
N LYS A 123 12.55 -11.16 -17.75
CA LYS A 123 13.42 -11.33 -16.57
C LYS A 123 14.20 -10.06 -16.17
N PHE A 124 14.50 -9.20 -17.14
CA PHE A 124 15.17 -7.91 -16.95
C PHE A 124 14.18 -6.75 -16.78
N THR A 125 12.95 -7.01 -16.33
CA THR A 125 12.00 -5.98 -15.94
C THR A 125 12.03 -5.79 -14.42
N ARG A 126 11.97 -4.53 -13.98
CA ARG A 126 11.75 -4.16 -12.57
C ARG A 126 10.57 -3.23 -12.46
N VAL A 127 9.79 -3.38 -11.39
CA VAL A 127 8.59 -2.59 -11.16
C VAL A 127 8.74 -1.82 -9.85
N LEU A 128 8.46 -0.52 -9.90
CA LEU A 128 8.10 0.26 -8.72
C LEU A 128 6.58 0.33 -8.66
N ALA A 129 5.99 -0.37 -7.69
CA ALA A 129 4.55 -0.44 -7.50
C ALA A 129 4.10 0.49 -6.36
N PHE A 130 3.05 1.27 -6.60
CA PHE A 130 2.37 2.08 -5.60
C PHE A 130 0.93 1.60 -5.44
N ILE A 131 0.61 1.06 -4.27
CA ILE A 131 -0.65 0.40 -3.95
C ILE A 131 -1.33 1.17 -2.81
N ASP A 132 -2.26 2.05 -3.18
CA ASP A 132 -2.91 3.00 -2.27
C ASP A 132 -4.44 2.82 -2.19
N PRO A 133 -4.93 1.70 -1.63
CA PRO A 133 -6.35 1.39 -1.63
C PRO A 133 -7.15 2.34 -0.74
N LYS A 134 -8.43 2.53 -1.11
CA LYS A 134 -9.44 3.10 -0.22
C LYS A 134 -10.00 2.01 0.69
N GLY A 135 -9.33 1.77 1.81
CA GLY A 135 -9.73 0.74 2.77
C GLY A 135 -9.14 -0.63 2.43
N MET A 136 -9.87 -1.71 2.71
CA MET A 136 -9.37 -3.10 2.63
C MET A 136 -9.62 -3.73 1.24
N GLN A 137 -9.36 -2.99 0.16
CA GLN A 137 -9.67 -3.43 -1.21
C GLN A 137 -8.65 -4.44 -1.77
N VAL A 138 -7.40 -4.40 -1.29
CA VAL A 138 -6.34 -5.33 -1.72
C VAL A 138 -6.47 -6.63 -0.95
N LYS A 139 -6.66 -7.72 -1.68
CA LYS A 139 -6.74 -9.07 -1.12
C LYS A 139 -5.34 -9.62 -0.88
N TRP A 140 -5.18 -10.43 0.17
CA TRP A 140 -3.89 -11.02 0.49
C TRP A 140 -3.36 -11.92 -0.65
N GLU A 141 -4.24 -12.71 -1.27
CA GLU A 141 -3.90 -13.59 -2.41
C GLU A 141 -3.24 -12.83 -3.57
N SER A 142 -3.65 -11.58 -3.82
CA SER A 142 -3.07 -10.71 -4.86
C SER A 142 -1.64 -10.30 -4.53
N LEU A 143 -1.30 -10.18 -3.24
CA LEU A 143 0.06 -9.88 -2.81
C LEU A 143 0.95 -11.12 -2.85
N GLU A 144 0.42 -12.29 -2.48
CA GLU A 144 1.19 -13.54 -2.42
C GLU A 144 1.82 -13.92 -3.75
N ILE A 145 1.10 -13.68 -4.85
CA ILE A 145 1.61 -13.93 -6.20
C ILE A 145 2.78 -13.01 -6.59
N LEU A 146 3.12 -12.00 -5.80
CA LEU A 146 4.27 -11.12 -6.06
C LEU A 146 5.59 -11.70 -5.53
N LYS A 147 5.54 -12.82 -4.81
CA LYS A 147 6.72 -13.49 -4.26
C LYS A 147 7.77 -13.76 -5.33
N ASP A 148 9.03 -13.51 -4.97
CA ASP A 148 10.22 -13.68 -5.81
C ASP A 148 10.30 -12.80 -7.07
N LEU A 149 9.33 -11.89 -7.29
CA LEU A 149 9.36 -10.97 -8.42
C LEU A 149 10.26 -9.75 -8.15
N GLY A 150 10.74 -9.15 -9.24
CA GLY A 150 11.57 -7.94 -9.22
C GLY A 150 10.76 -6.67 -8.98
N ILE A 151 10.12 -6.57 -7.81
CA ILE A 151 9.21 -5.49 -7.45
C ILE A 151 9.66 -4.80 -6.16
N ASP A 152 9.67 -3.48 -6.18
CA ASP A 152 9.65 -2.63 -4.99
C ASP A 152 8.21 -2.11 -4.83
N MET A 153 7.54 -2.46 -3.74
CA MET A 153 6.12 -2.15 -3.55
C MET A 153 5.91 -1.24 -2.34
N TRP A 154 5.41 -0.04 -2.60
CA TRP A 154 4.81 0.81 -1.59
C TRP A 154 3.34 0.44 -1.40
N ILE A 155 2.91 0.18 -0.17
CA ILE A 155 1.52 -0.19 0.15
C ILE A 155 0.97 0.58 1.34
N LEU A 156 -0.21 1.19 1.18
CA LEU A 156 -0.96 1.82 2.27
C LEU A 156 -1.93 0.82 2.91
N VAL A 157 -1.76 0.60 4.21
CA VAL A 157 -2.50 -0.44 4.96
C VAL A 157 -3.40 0.22 6.00
N PRO A 158 -4.73 0.12 5.91
CA PRO A 158 -5.69 0.75 6.84
C PRO A 158 -5.84 -0.04 8.15
N LEU A 159 -4.75 -0.22 8.90
CA LEU A 159 -4.82 -1.03 10.13
C LEU A 159 -5.72 -0.41 11.21
N GLY A 160 -5.66 0.90 11.40
CA GLY A 160 -6.50 1.61 12.35
C GLY A 160 -7.94 1.76 11.85
N MET A 161 -8.09 2.17 10.59
CA MET A 161 -9.39 2.46 9.98
C MET A 161 -10.14 1.23 9.45
N GLY A 162 -9.47 0.09 9.29
CA GLY A 162 -10.03 -1.17 8.81
C GLY A 162 -9.93 -2.25 9.89
N VAL A 163 -8.77 -2.88 10.02
CA VAL A 163 -8.56 -4.06 10.88
C VAL A 163 -9.05 -3.83 12.32
N THR A 164 -8.59 -2.79 13.00
CA THR A 164 -8.97 -2.57 14.41
C THR A 164 -10.42 -2.14 14.62
N ARG A 165 -11.11 -1.67 13.58
CA ARG A 165 -12.55 -1.35 13.65
C ARG A 165 -13.41 -2.60 13.57
N LEU A 166 -12.98 -3.60 12.78
CA LEU A 166 -13.69 -4.87 12.63
C LEU A 166 -13.49 -5.79 13.85
N LEU A 167 -12.34 -5.70 14.52
CA LEU A 167 -12.09 -6.43 15.76
C LEU A 167 -12.86 -5.79 16.93
N LYS A 168 -14.11 -6.22 17.22
CA LYS A 168 -14.88 -5.69 18.38
C LYS A 168 -14.20 -6.00 19.71
N LYS A 169 -14.44 -5.17 20.74
CA LYS A 169 -13.77 -5.29 22.06
C LYS A 169 -14.16 -6.56 22.81
N ASP A 170 -15.38 -7.01 22.64
CA ASP A 170 -16.01 -8.17 23.27
C ASP A 170 -15.79 -9.48 22.50
N GLY A 171 -15.11 -9.44 21.34
CA GLY A 171 -14.89 -10.63 20.51
C GLY A 171 -16.10 -11.09 19.70
N ASN A 172 -17.26 -10.43 19.85
CA ASN A 172 -18.47 -10.75 19.11
C ASN A 172 -18.47 -10.10 17.71
N ILE A 173 -17.60 -10.61 16.84
CA ILE A 173 -17.45 -10.15 15.47
C ILE A 173 -18.43 -10.91 14.56
N ASP A 174 -19.18 -10.19 13.74
CA ASP A 174 -20.08 -10.79 12.74
C ASP A 174 -19.30 -11.52 11.63
N ASP A 175 -19.82 -12.63 11.11
CA ASP A 175 -19.15 -13.48 10.11
C ASP A 175 -18.67 -12.71 8.87
N THR A 176 -19.45 -11.72 8.44
CA THR A 176 -19.08 -10.85 7.29
C THR A 176 -17.81 -10.05 7.55
N TRP A 177 -17.55 -9.64 8.80
CA TRP A 177 -16.36 -8.91 9.19
C TRP A 177 -15.18 -9.85 9.37
N VAL A 178 -15.41 -11.06 9.91
CA VAL A 178 -14.41 -12.13 9.96
C VAL A 178 -13.93 -12.47 8.55
N ALA A 179 -14.84 -12.75 7.61
CA ALA A 179 -14.49 -13.05 6.23
C ALA A 179 -13.65 -11.93 5.57
N ARG A 180 -13.99 -10.66 5.82
CA ARG A 180 -13.20 -9.51 5.35
C ARG A 180 -11.80 -9.48 5.96
N LEU A 181 -11.66 -9.79 7.25
CA LEU A 181 -10.36 -9.89 7.91
C LEU A 181 -9.53 -11.04 7.33
N GLN A 182 -10.14 -12.20 7.09
CA GLN A 182 -9.46 -13.36 6.50
C GLN A 182 -8.94 -13.04 5.09
N ILE A 183 -9.77 -12.42 4.23
CA ILE A 183 -9.35 -12.03 2.87
C ILE A 183 -8.20 -11.01 2.91
N PHE A 184 -8.27 -10.04 3.81
CA PHE A 184 -7.28 -8.96 3.88
C PHE A 184 -5.95 -9.37 4.54
N LEU A 185 -6.01 -10.21 5.58
CA LEU A 185 -4.82 -10.67 6.31
C LEU A 185 -4.23 -11.97 5.73
N GLY A 186 -5.04 -12.74 5.01
CA GLY A 186 -4.70 -14.05 4.45
C GLY A 186 -4.54 -15.16 5.49
N ILE A 187 -5.19 -15.02 6.65
CA ILE A 187 -5.14 -16.00 7.75
C ILE A 187 -6.54 -16.48 8.08
N SER A 188 -6.62 -17.67 8.69
CA SER A 188 -7.88 -18.26 9.14
C SER A 188 -8.51 -17.49 10.31
N GLU A 189 -9.80 -17.70 10.53
CA GLU A 189 -10.50 -17.13 11.69
C GLU A 189 -9.86 -17.54 13.02
N SER A 190 -9.43 -18.80 13.16
CA SER A 190 -8.80 -19.29 14.39
C SER A 190 -7.46 -18.58 14.67
N GLU A 191 -6.67 -18.31 13.63
CA GLU A 191 -5.46 -17.48 13.75
C GLU A 191 -5.79 -16.03 14.14
N ILE A 192 -6.84 -15.44 13.57
CA ILE A 192 -7.30 -14.09 13.96
C ILE A 192 -7.69 -14.07 15.44
N ARG A 193 -8.52 -15.03 15.87
CA ARG A 193 -9.00 -15.12 17.25
C ARG A 193 -7.85 -15.28 18.22
N SER A 194 -6.99 -16.28 18.02
CA SER A 194 -5.83 -16.55 18.89
C SER A 194 -4.83 -15.39 18.97
N TYR A 195 -4.67 -14.61 17.89
CA TYR A 195 -3.71 -13.51 17.87
C TYR A 195 -4.23 -12.22 18.53
N PHE A 196 -5.53 -11.92 18.36
CA PHE A 196 -6.13 -10.65 18.79
C PHE A 196 -6.98 -10.72 20.06
N TYR A 197 -7.39 -11.90 20.51
CA TYR A 197 -8.28 -12.09 21.65
C TYR A 197 -7.62 -12.94 22.73
N ALA A 198 -8.01 -12.72 23.98
CA ALA A 198 -7.71 -13.65 25.07
C ALA A 198 -8.37 -15.01 24.79
N SER A 199 -7.95 -16.05 25.50
CA SER A 199 -8.68 -17.33 25.49
C SER A 199 -10.08 -17.14 26.05
N ASP A 200 -11.01 -17.95 25.56
CA ASP A 200 -12.38 -17.96 26.07
C ASP A 200 -12.40 -18.33 27.55
N THR A 201 -13.29 -17.68 28.29
CA THR A 201 -13.46 -17.90 29.74
C THR A 201 -14.89 -18.30 30.02
N LEU A 202 -15.09 -19.20 30.98
CA LEU A 202 -16.43 -19.50 31.48
C LEU A 202 -16.89 -18.34 32.35
N ASN A 203 -18.09 -17.83 32.09
CA ASN A 203 -18.73 -16.86 32.98
C ASN A 203 -19.26 -17.55 34.26
N LEU A 204 -19.81 -16.76 35.19
CA LEU A 204 -20.39 -17.24 36.45
C LEU A 204 -21.53 -18.27 36.27
N PHE A 205 -22.09 -18.38 35.06
CA PHE A 205 -23.17 -19.29 34.71
C PHE A 205 -22.69 -20.51 33.93
N GLY A 206 -21.37 -20.68 33.74
CA GLY A 206 -20.80 -21.81 33.01
C GLY A 206 -20.95 -21.70 31.49
N GLU A 207 -21.28 -20.53 30.96
CA GLU A 207 -21.33 -20.27 29.52
C GLU A 207 -19.98 -19.76 29.03
N LEU A 208 -19.58 -20.16 27.82
CA LEU A 208 -18.37 -19.65 27.19
C LEU A 208 -18.55 -18.19 26.79
N GLU A 209 -17.81 -17.30 27.44
CA GLU A 209 -17.70 -15.91 27.06
C GLU A 209 -16.47 -15.74 26.15
N GLY A 210 -16.70 -15.18 24.95
CA GLY A 210 -15.63 -14.92 24.00
C GLY A 210 -14.53 -14.06 24.61
N GLY A 211 -13.28 -14.43 24.38
CA GLY A 211 -12.16 -13.70 24.96
C GLY A 211 -12.17 -12.21 24.59
N LYS A 212 -11.79 -11.34 25.52
CA LYS A 212 -11.72 -9.89 25.28
C LYS A 212 -10.57 -9.54 24.34
N ARG A 213 -10.77 -8.50 23.52
CA ARG A 213 -9.74 -8.00 22.60
C ARG A 213 -8.52 -7.54 23.37
N LEU A 214 -7.35 -8.03 22.98
CA LEU A 214 -6.08 -7.73 23.63
C LEU A 214 -5.71 -6.26 23.44
N ASN A 215 -5.07 -5.70 24.47
CA ASN A 215 -4.51 -4.36 24.45
C ASN A 215 -3.50 -4.18 23.31
N ASN A 216 -3.24 -2.92 22.92
CA ASN A 216 -2.30 -2.58 21.85
C ASN A 216 -2.62 -3.26 20.50
N THR A 217 -3.90 -3.53 20.21
CA THR A 217 -4.38 -4.22 19.00
C THR A 217 -3.77 -3.66 17.72
N ILE A 218 -3.61 -2.33 17.63
CA ILE A 218 -3.02 -1.67 16.47
C ILE A 218 -1.54 -2.03 16.27
N LEU A 219 -0.76 -2.11 17.35
CA LEU A 219 0.65 -2.52 17.29
C LEU A 219 0.75 -4.00 16.91
N LYS A 220 -0.13 -4.84 17.46
CA LYS A 220 -0.24 -6.25 17.09
C LYS A 220 -0.57 -6.43 15.61
N ALA A 221 -1.54 -5.67 15.10
CA ALA A 221 -1.93 -5.70 13.69
C ALA A 221 -0.80 -5.22 12.77
N ALA A 222 -0.06 -4.18 13.17
CA ALA A 222 1.10 -3.70 12.43
C ALA A 222 2.24 -4.73 12.38
N LYS A 223 2.53 -5.37 13.52
CA LYS A 223 3.49 -6.47 13.60
C LYS A 223 3.07 -7.63 12.69
N LEU A 224 1.83 -8.11 12.83
CA LEU A 224 1.30 -9.22 12.03
C LEU A 224 1.38 -8.91 10.54
N TYR A 225 0.86 -7.77 10.10
CA TYR A 225 0.84 -7.43 8.67
C TYR A 225 2.26 -7.30 8.09
N ARG A 226 3.20 -6.75 8.86
CA ARG A 226 4.61 -6.67 8.46
C ARG A 226 5.27 -8.06 8.37
N GLU A 227 5.01 -8.94 9.33
CA GLU A 227 5.49 -10.33 9.31
C GLU A 227 4.92 -11.09 8.11
N ARG A 228 3.63 -10.90 7.84
CA ARG A 228 2.95 -11.44 6.65
C ARG A 228 3.62 -10.93 5.37
N LEU A 229 3.90 -9.64 5.23
CA LEU A 229 4.62 -9.10 4.05
C LEU A 229 6.03 -9.70 3.90
N ASN A 230 6.72 -10.00 5.01
CA ASN A 230 8.03 -10.66 4.98
C ASN A 230 7.96 -12.13 4.49
N THR A 231 6.79 -12.75 4.43
CA THR A 231 6.63 -14.08 3.80
C THR A 231 6.69 -14.02 2.27
N ILE A 232 6.47 -12.83 1.71
CA ILE A 232 6.43 -12.54 0.26
C ILE A 232 7.72 -11.83 -0.19
N PHE A 233 8.19 -10.87 0.60
CA PHE A 233 9.37 -10.04 0.30
C PHE A 233 10.46 -10.26 1.35
N LYS A 234 11.74 -10.22 0.94
CA LYS A 234 12.87 -10.40 1.88
C LYS A 234 12.98 -9.29 2.92
N TYR A 235 12.54 -8.07 2.59
CA TYR A 235 12.64 -6.91 3.44
C TYR A 235 11.36 -6.07 3.43
N VAL A 236 10.96 -5.62 4.61
CA VAL A 236 9.85 -4.67 4.78
C VAL A 236 10.29 -3.52 5.69
N SER A 237 10.04 -2.28 5.25
CA SER A 237 10.45 -1.06 5.95
C SER A 237 9.81 -0.93 7.32
N GLN A 238 10.35 -0.01 8.13
CA GLN A 238 9.55 0.55 9.22
C GLN A 238 8.35 1.28 8.61
N PRO A 239 7.16 1.22 9.24
CA PRO A 239 6.01 1.93 8.72
C PRO A 239 6.15 3.43 8.90
N PHE A 240 5.76 4.17 7.88
CA PHE A 240 5.28 5.53 8.07
C PHE A 240 3.84 5.48 8.61
N VAL A 241 3.63 5.92 9.85
CA VAL A 241 2.34 5.80 10.55
C VAL A 241 1.56 7.11 10.42
N MET A 242 0.44 7.07 9.69
CA MET A 242 -0.45 8.22 9.52
C MET A 242 -1.48 8.25 10.64
N ARG A 243 -1.63 9.40 11.29
CA ARG A 243 -2.49 9.57 12.47
C ARG A 243 -3.60 10.59 12.22
N ASN A 244 -4.72 10.43 12.92
CA ASN A 244 -5.80 11.42 12.92
C ASN A 244 -5.46 12.62 13.83
N SER A 245 -6.37 13.59 13.89
CA SER A 245 -6.21 14.78 14.74
C SER A 245 -6.18 14.49 16.24
N LYS A 246 -6.68 13.32 16.66
CA LYS A 246 -6.59 12.81 18.03
C LYS A 246 -5.35 11.93 18.25
N ASN A 247 -4.37 12.00 17.35
CA ASN A 247 -3.12 11.24 17.39
C ASN A 247 -3.28 9.70 17.36
N SER A 248 -4.46 9.18 16.98
CA SER A 248 -4.67 7.74 16.81
C SER A 248 -4.16 7.25 15.45
N PRO A 249 -3.39 6.14 15.37
CA PRO A 249 -2.95 5.57 14.10
C PRO A 249 -4.14 5.16 13.23
N MET A 250 -4.11 5.55 11.96
CA MET A 250 -5.12 5.21 10.96
C MET A 250 -4.56 4.25 9.92
N TYR A 251 -3.42 4.60 9.34
CA TYR A 251 -2.78 3.87 8.25
C TYR A 251 -1.32 3.63 8.54
N HIS A 252 -0.80 2.53 7.99
CA HIS A 252 0.62 2.20 8.01
C HIS A 252 1.08 2.07 6.56
N PHE A 253 2.09 2.83 6.20
CA PHE A 253 2.63 2.85 4.84
C PHE A 253 4.00 2.18 4.84
N TYR A 254 4.14 1.11 4.06
CA TYR A 254 5.33 0.26 4.03
C TYR A 254 5.93 0.23 2.63
N LEU A 255 7.25 0.14 2.54
CA LEU A 255 7.93 -0.46 1.39
C LEU A 255 8.16 -1.95 1.68
N ALA A 256 7.78 -2.82 0.75
CA ALA A 256 8.21 -4.22 0.68
C ALA A 256 9.09 -4.43 -0.56
N THR A 257 10.23 -5.11 -0.39
CA THR A 257 11.25 -5.26 -1.45
C THR A 257 12.11 -6.50 -1.23
N ASN A 258 12.71 -6.99 -2.32
CA ASN A 258 13.72 -8.05 -2.29
C ASN A 258 15.17 -7.51 -2.33
N ASN A 259 15.35 -6.19 -2.28
CA ASN A 259 16.64 -5.52 -2.46
C ASN A 259 17.12 -4.79 -1.19
N THR A 260 18.38 -4.99 -0.80
CA THR A 260 18.98 -4.41 0.42
C THR A 260 19.26 -2.91 0.32
N THR A 261 19.50 -2.38 -0.87
CA THR A 261 19.65 -0.94 -1.11
C THR A 261 18.29 -0.25 -1.04
N ALA A 262 17.27 -0.84 -1.64
CA ALA A 262 15.89 -0.35 -1.62
C ALA A 262 15.38 -0.13 -0.18
N ILE A 263 15.54 -1.12 0.70
CA ILE A 263 15.10 -1.02 2.10
C ILE A 263 15.84 0.08 2.89
N LYS A 264 17.13 0.32 2.61
CA LYS A 264 17.90 1.41 3.23
C LYS A 264 17.34 2.76 2.82
N ILE A 265 17.14 2.97 1.51
CA ILE A 265 16.54 4.19 0.95
C ILE A 265 15.16 4.42 1.53
N ALA A 266 14.29 3.39 1.57
CA ALA A 266 12.95 3.51 2.14
C ALA A 266 12.96 3.98 3.60
N ASN A 267 13.78 3.34 4.44
CA ASN A 267 13.86 3.75 5.84
C ASN A 267 14.44 5.16 6.00
N ASP A 268 15.29 5.62 5.08
CA ASP A 268 15.84 6.98 5.08
C ASP A 268 14.82 8.03 4.63
N VAL A 269 13.96 7.74 3.64
CA VAL A 269 12.90 8.68 3.23
C VAL A 269 11.75 8.76 4.25
N ILE A 270 11.55 7.72 5.06
CA ILE A 270 10.54 7.67 6.15
C ILE A 270 11.01 8.39 7.44
N LYS A 271 12.32 8.62 7.62
CA LYS A 271 12.93 9.30 8.78
C LYS A 271 12.41 10.77 8.93
N PRO A 272 12.68 11.48 10.04
CA PRO A 272 11.75 12.44 10.66
C PRO A 272 11.48 13.75 9.91
N LYS A 273 11.75 13.85 8.61
CA LYS A 273 11.19 14.90 7.75
C LYS A 273 9.65 14.91 7.76
N PHE A 274 9.01 13.80 8.14
CA PHE A 274 7.54 13.63 8.10
C PHE A 274 6.92 13.09 9.42
N LYS A 275 7.67 12.98 10.52
CA LYS A 275 7.15 12.46 11.81
C LYS A 275 6.49 13.54 12.66
#